data_AF-A0A2L2ZAB8-F1
#
_entry.id   AF-A0A2L2ZAB8-F1
#
_cell.length_a   1.000
_cell.length_b   1.000
_cell.length_c   1.000
_cell.angle_alpha   90.00
_cell.angle_beta   90.00
_cell.angle_gamma   90.00
#
_symmetry.space_group_name_H-M   'P 1'
#
loop_
_entity.id
_entity.type
_entity.pdbx_description
1 polymer ?
#
loop_
_entity_poly.entity_id
_entity_poly.type
_entity_poly.pdbx_seq_one_letter_code
_entity_poly.pdbx_strand_id
1 'polypeptide(L)'
;GVTPVFDNMSKEKVVDKPVYSFYLSRNPNASAGGEIIFGGSDPNHYNGDFTYVTVEKKGYCQFNMDSISSNGITSAYCSSGC
;
A
#
# COMPACT_ATOMS: atom_id res chain seq x y z
N GLY A 1 18.51 14.23 6.81
CA GLY A 1 17.65 13.07 7.07
C GLY A 1 18.50 11.82 7.13
N VAL A 2 17.98 10.74 7.69
CA VAL A 2 18.61 9.41 7.64
C VAL A 2 18.03 8.62 6.47
N THR A 3 18.84 7.77 5.83
CA THR A 3 18.36 6.90 4.76
C THR A 3 17.39 5.87 5.34
N PRO A 4 16.15 5.73 4.82
CA PRO A 4 15.22 4.72 5.30
C PRO A 4 15.73 3.30 5.03
N VAL A 5 15.22 2.34 5.81
CA VAL A 5 15.64 0.93 5.73
C VAL A 5 15.41 0.35 4.33
N PHE A 6 14.24 0.62 3.73
CA PHE A 6 13.91 0.08 2.42
C PHE A 6 14.80 0.65 1.30
N ASP A 7 15.16 1.93 1.39
CA ASP A 7 16.12 2.55 0.46
C ASP A 7 17.49 1.86 0.53
N ASN A 8 17.97 1.51 1.73
CA ASN A 8 19.20 0.74 1.88
C ASN A 8 19.06 -0.66 1.26
N MET A 9 17.96 -1.38 1.55
CA MET A 9 17.71 -2.72 0.99
C MET A 9 17.69 -2.71 -0.55
N SER A 10 17.00 -1.73 -1.14
CA SER A 10 16.93 -1.58 -2.59
C SER A 10 18.28 -1.20 -3.19
N LYS A 11 19.06 -0.35 -2.51
CA LYS A 11 20.41 0.06 -2.95
C LYS A 11 21.41 -1.09 -2.90
N GLU A 12 21.36 -1.91 -1.86
CA GLU A 12 22.18 -3.10 -1.67
C GLU A 12 21.72 -4.28 -2.54
N LYS A 13 20.57 -4.15 -3.23
CA LYS A 13 19.98 -5.17 -4.10
C LYS A 13 19.71 -6.49 -3.38
N VAL A 14 19.31 -6.41 -2.11
CA VAL A 14 18.92 -7.57 -1.29
C VAL A 14 17.41 -7.88 -1.39
N VAL A 15 16.69 -7.17 -2.27
CA VAL A 15 15.29 -7.40 -2.60
C VAL A 15 15.15 -7.59 -4.11
N ASP A 16 14.33 -8.56 -4.54
CA ASP A 16 14.18 -8.91 -5.96
C ASP A 16 13.56 -7.78 -6.79
N LYS A 17 12.58 -7.08 -6.20
CA LYS A 17 11.91 -5.93 -6.80
C LYS A 17 11.90 -4.76 -5.80
N PRO A 18 11.96 -3.50 -6.25
CA PRO A 18 11.91 -2.33 -5.37
C PRO A 18 10.47 -2.03 -4.90
N VAL A 19 9.79 -3.04 -4.36
CA VAL A 19 8.43 -2.95 -3.80
C VAL A 19 8.38 -3.62 -2.43
N TYR A 20 7.41 -3.22 -1.61
CA TYR A 20 7.02 -3.92 -0.40
C TYR A 20 5.49 -4.01 -0.35
N SER A 21 4.99 -5.07 0.27
CA SER A 21 3.55 -5.31 0.40
C SER A 21 3.18 -5.73 1.82
N PHE A 22 1.92 -5.48 2.17
CA PHE A 22 1.36 -5.79 3.47
C PHE A 22 0.10 -6.62 3.31
N TYR A 23 0.02 -7.70 4.07
CA TYR A 23 -1.24 -8.36 4.39
C TYR A 23 -1.54 -8.13 5.86
N LEU A 24 -2.78 -7.74 6.18
CA LEU A 24 -3.23 -7.53 7.54
C LEU A 24 -4.48 -8.38 7.76
N SER A 25 -4.39 -9.37 8.64
CA SER A 25 -5.54 -10.17 9.04
C SER A 25 -6.54 -9.28 9.77
N ARG A 26 -7.82 -9.38 9.38
CA ARG A 26 -8.92 -8.71 10.07
C ARG A 26 -9.50 -9.55 11.21
N ASN A 27 -9.08 -10.81 11.33
CA ASN A 27 -9.51 -11.68 12.41
C ASN A 27 -8.65 -11.43 13.66
N PRO A 28 -9.21 -10.86 14.74
CA PRO A 28 -8.45 -10.55 15.95
C PRO A 28 -7.94 -11.79 16.68
N ASN A 29 -8.51 -12.97 16.39
CA ASN A 29 -8.12 -14.25 16.98
C ASN A 29 -7.20 -15.07 16.06
N ALA A 30 -6.73 -14.51 14.95
CA ALA A 30 -5.80 -15.20 14.07
C ALA A 30 -4.45 -15.41 14.76
N SER A 31 -3.85 -16.58 14.56
CA SER A 31 -2.50 -16.88 15.06
C SER A 31 -1.44 -15.99 14.42
N ALA A 32 -1.63 -15.61 13.15
CA ALA A 32 -0.83 -14.60 12.46
C ALA A 32 -1.68 -13.34 12.20
N GLY A 33 -1.23 -12.20 12.71
CA GLY A 33 -1.92 -10.91 12.55
C GLY A 33 -1.72 -10.26 11.18
N GLY A 34 -0.69 -10.67 10.44
CA GLY A 34 -0.37 -10.12 9.13
C GLY A 34 1.01 -10.56 8.66
N GLU A 35 1.39 -10.04 7.49
CA GLU A 35 2.64 -10.32 6.81
C GLU A 35 3.15 -9.04 6.15
N ILE A 36 4.47 -8.86 6.14
CA ILE A 36 5.16 -7.88 5.30
C ILE A 36 6.14 -8.62 4.41
N ILE A 37 6.13 -8.32 3.11
CA ILE A 37 7.08 -8.85 2.14
C ILE A 37 7.87 -7.70 1.54
N PHE A 38 9.20 -7.82 1.55
CA PHE A 38 10.11 -6.96 0.78
C PHE A 38 10.52 -7.70 -0.50
N GLY A 39 10.31 -7.09 -1.66
CA GLY A 39 10.68 -7.70 -2.95
C GLY A 39 9.53 -8.33 -3.74
N GLY A 40 8.30 -8.34 -3.21
CA GLY A 40 7.16 -8.98 -3.87
C GLY A 40 5.86 -8.89 -3.08
N SER A 41 4.97 -9.84 -3.35
CA SER A 41 3.65 -10.01 -2.72
C SER A 41 3.25 -11.49 -2.75
N ASP A 42 2.53 -11.97 -1.73
CA ASP A 42 2.00 -13.34 -1.69
C ASP A 42 0.62 -13.42 -2.39
N PRO A 43 0.47 -14.15 -3.52
CA PRO A 43 -0.81 -14.38 -4.18
C PRO A 43 -1.87 -15.07 -3.32
N ASN A 44 -1.51 -15.74 -2.23
CA ASN A 44 -2.48 -16.35 -1.31
C ASN A 44 -3.29 -15.31 -0.51
N HIS A 45 -2.86 -14.05 -0.50
CA HIS A 45 -3.42 -12.98 0.33
C HIS A 45 -4.26 -11.95 -0.42
N TYR A 46 -4.49 -12.12 -1.73
CA TYR A 46 -5.36 -11.26 -2.54
C TYR A 46 -6.06 -12.04 -3.66
N ASN A 47 -7.08 -11.43 -4.27
CA ASN A 47 -7.74 -11.96 -5.46
C ASN A 47 -7.73 -10.90 -6.55
N GLY A 48 -7.58 -11.33 -7.81
CA GLY A 48 -7.49 -10.41 -8.95
C GLY A 48 -6.16 -9.66 -9.01
N ASP A 49 -6.15 -8.57 -9.78
CA ASP A 49 -4.94 -7.78 -10.06
C ASP A 49 -4.85 -6.52 -9.20
N PHE A 50 -3.63 -6.05 -8.96
CA PHE A 50 -3.40 -4.76 -8.32
C PHE A 50 -3.79 -3.60 -9.24
N THR A 51 -4.48 -2.62 -8.67
CA THR A 51 -4.68 -1.31 -9.30
C THR A 51 -3.64 -0.34 -8.76
N TYR A 52 -2.79 0.19 -9.65
CA TYR A 52 -1.71 1.12 -9.27
C TYR A 52 -2.11 2.57 -9.55
N VAL A 53 -1.74 3.45 -8.63
CA VAL A 53 -1.89 4.90 -8.76
C VAL A 53 -0.55 5.59 -8.57
N THR A 54 -0.37 6.74 -9.22
CA THR A 54 0.87 7.51 -9.14
C THR A 54 0.99 8.21 -7.78
N VAL A 55 2.17 8.17 -7.18
CA VAL A 55 2.48 8.95 -5.97
C VAL A 55 2.59 10.43 -6.34
N GLU A 56 1.76 11.27 -5.73
CA GLU A 56 1.70 12.70 -6.05
C GLU A 56 2.87 13.48 -5.45
N LYS A 57 3.17 13.24 -4.16
CA LYS A 57 4.23 13.91 -3.42
C LYS A 57 5.17 12.91 -2.76
N LYS A 58 6.42 12.87 -3.22
CA LYS A 58 7.46 12.02 -2.64
C LYS A 58 7.76 12.43 -1.20
N GLY A 59 7.75 11.45 -0.30
CA GLY A 59 7.90 11.63 1.16
C GLY A 59 6.85 10.85 1.94
N TYR A 60 5.66 10.69 1.37
CA TYR A 60 4.59 9.83 1.85
C TYR A 60 4.11 8.92 0.72
N CYS A 61 3.47 7.81 1.05
CA CYS A 61 2.67 7.03 0.09
C CYS A 61 1.33 7.76 -0.18
N GLN A 62 1.43 9.01 -0.65
CA GLN A 62 0.31 9.89 -0.94
C GLN A 62 -0.10 9.75 -2.40
N PHE A 63 -1.39 9.59 -2.65
CA PHE A 63 -1.99 9.50 -3.97
C PHE A 63 -3.31 10.28 -3.99
N ASN A 64 -3.73 10.71 -5.18
CA ASN A 64 -5.02 11.37 -5.37
C ASN A 64 -6.17 10.35 -5.38
N MET A 65 -7.27 10.74 -4.78
CA MET A 65 -8.56 10.09 -4.59
C MET A 65 -9.66 11.04 -5.08
N ASP A 66 -10.34 10.64 -6.14
CA ASP A 66 -11.30 11.51 -6.83
C ASP A 66 -12.57 11.79 -6.02
N SER A 67 -13.08 10.81 -5.28
CA SER A 67 -14.27 10.97 -4.44
C SER A 67 -14.41 9.85 -3.41
N ILE A 68 -15.26 10.07 -2.40
CA ILE A 68 -15.63 9.07 -1.39
C ILE A 68 -17.13 8.87 -1.46
N SER A 69 -17.61 7.63 -1.45
CA SER A 69 -19.05 7.32 -1.40
C SER A 69 -19.41 6.44 -0.22
N SER A 70 -20.58 6.66 0.38
CA SER A 70 -21.15 5.80 1.42
C SER A 70 -22.61 5.51 1.11
N ASN A 71 -23.01 4.23 1.13
CA ASN A 71 -24.37 3.78 0.78
C ASN A 71 -24.89 4.35 -0.56
N GLY A 72 -24.01 4.45 -1.56
CA GLY A 72 -24.34 4.98 -2.90
C GLY A 72 -24.41 6.51 -2.99
N ILE A 73 -24.19 7.24 -1.91
CA ILE A 73 -24.16 8.70 -1.88
C ILE A 73 -22.71 9.16 -1.92
N THR A 74 -22.33 9.88 -2.97
CA THR A 74 -21.02 10.53 -3.08
C THR A 74 -20.94 11.70 -2.10
N SER A 75 -19.91 11.68 -1.28
CA SER A 75 -19.60 12.70 -0.30
C SER A 75 -19.03 13.96 -0.94
N ALA A 76 -19.40 15.12 -0.39
CA ALA A 76 -18.84 16.41 -0.79
C ALA A 76 -17.41 16.65 -0.26
N TYR A 77 -16.91 15.84 0.69
CA TYR A 77 -15.61 16.06 1.36
C TYR A 77 -14.40 16.03 0.43
N CYS A 78 -14.45 15.25 -0.65
CA CYS A 78 -13.40 15.21 -1.69
C CYS A 78 -14.01 15.51 -3.08
N SER A 79 -14.93 16.47 -3.16
CA SER A 79 -15.67 16.77 -4.40
C SER A 79 -14.80 17.28 -5.57
N SER A 80 -13.58 17.73 -5.30
CA SER A 80 -12.58 18.14 -6.30
C SER A 80 -11.28 17.34 -6.18
N GLY A 81 -11.36 16.12 -5.63
CA GLY A 81 -10.20 15.32 -5.26
C GLY A 81 -9.63 15.68 -3.87
N CYS A 82 -9.00 14.69 -3.28
CA CYS A 82 -8.08 14.74 -2.14
C CYS A 82 -7.06 13.62 -2.34
#